data_AF-A0A6L8PB90-F1
#
_entry.id   AF-A0A6L8PB90-F1
#
_cell.length_a   1.000
_cell.length_b   1.000
_cell.length_c   1.000
_cell.angle_alpha   90.00
_cell.angle_beta   90.00
_cell.angle_gamma   90.00
#
_symmetry.space_group_name_H-M   'P 1'
#
loop_
_entity.id
_entity.type
_entity.pdbx_description
1 polymer ?
#
loop_
_entity_poly.entity_id
_entity_poly.type
_entity_poly.pdbx_seq_one_letter_code
_entity_poly.pdbx_strand_id
1 'polypeptide(L)' 'MEEHNFKKGDFVQFSYRHDHATKLVGSIINILTNTIVVDIGNNEDVSHIEPRQVVRINNCEKATMV' A
#
# COMPACT_ATOMS: atom_id res chain seq x y z
N MET A 1 5.01 -20.48 -0.40
CA MET A 1 4.89 -19.02 -0.58
C MET A 1 3.55 -18.66 0.00
N GLU A 2 3.49 -17.78 1.00
CA GLU A 2 2.20 -17.30 1.50
C GLU A 2 1.46 -16.63 0.33
N GLU A 3 0.34 -17.23 -0.08
CA GLU A 3 -0.58 -16.58 -1.01
C GLU A 3 -1.26 -15.44 -0.26
N HIS A 4 -0.65 -14.26 -0.32
CA HIS A 4 -1.31 -13.04 0.13
C HIS A 4 -2.54 -12.82 -0.76
N ASN A 5 -3.71 -13.17 -0.23
CA ASN A 5 -5.01 -12.97 -0.88
C ASN A 5 -5.40 -11.49 -0.85
N PHE A 6 -4.65 -10.66 -1.57
CA PHE A 6 -4.96 -9.25 -1.77
C PHE A 6 -6.08 -9.10 -2.80
N LYS A 7 -7.01 -8.18 -2.52
CA LYS A 7 -8.11 -7.81 -3.40
C LYS A 7 -8.16 -6.29 -3.57
N LYS A 8 -8.73 -5.83 -4.68
CA LYS A 8 -9.02 -4.39 -4.83
C LYS A 8 -9.95 -3.94 -3.71
N GLY A 9 -9.65 -2.78 -3.13
CA GLY A 9 -10.34 -2.24 -1.96
C GLY A 9 -9.79 -2.72 -0.62
N ASP A 10 -8.92 -3.76 -0.58
CA ASP A 10 -8.21 -4.08 0.66
C ASP A 10 -7.30 -2.92 1.05
N PHE A 11 -7.17 -2.68 2.36
CA PHE A 11 -6.16 -1.76 2.88
C PHE A 11 -4.86 -2.51 3.15
N VAL A 12 -3.75 -1.85 2.86
CA VAL A 12 -2.41 -2.38 3.12
C VAL A 12 -1.51 -1.33 3.74
N GLN A 13 -0.59 -1.80 4.58
CA GLN A 13 0.48 -1.01 5.15
C GLN A 13 1.82 -1.39 4.53
N PHE A 14 2.66 -0.40 4.24
CA PHE A 14 4.00 -0.60 3.67
C PHE A 14 4.94 0.56 4.04
N SER A 15 6.25 0.34 3.90
CA SER A 15 7.24 1.41 4.06
C SER A 15 7.34 2.28 2.81
N TYR A 16 7.46 3.60 2.99
CA TYR A 16 7.67 4.53 1.89
C TYR A 16 9.06 4.31 1.25
N ARG A 17 9.15 4.42 -0.09
CA ARG A 17 10.36 4.06 -0.84
C ARG A 17 11.56 4.98 -0.59
N HIS A 18 11.30 6.24 -0.25
CA HIS A 18 12.37 7.23 0.00
C HIS A 18 12.70 7.37 1.49
N ASP A 19 11.81 6.91 2.37
CA ASP A 19 12.03 6.87 3.81
C ASP A 19 11.35 5.63 4.41
N HIS A 20 12.16 4.63 4.73
CA HIS A 20 11.65 3.36 5.25
C HIS A 20 11.05 3.46 6.65
N ALA A 21 11.36 4.51 7.41
CA ALA A 21 10.75 4.79 8.71
C ALA A 21 9.30 5.26 8.55
N THR A 22 8.97 5.97 7.47
CA THR A 22 7.61 6.38 7.15
C THR A 22 6.78 5.17 6.71
N LYS A 23 5.71 4.88 7.47
CA LYS A 23 4.72 3.85 7.13
C LYS A 23 3.52 4.51 6.46
N LEU A 24 3.11 3.96 5.33
CA LEU A 24 1.96 4.41 4.57
C LEU A 24 0.86 3.35 4.65
N VAL A 25 -0.37 3.82 4.75
CA VAL A 25 -1.57 2.98 4.67
C VAL A 25 -2.43 3.51 3.53
N GLY A 26 -2.91 2.60 2.69
CA GLY A 26 -3.78 2.95 1.57
C GLY A 26 -4.56 1.76 1.03
N SER A 27 -5.44 2.04 0.08
CA SER A 27 -6.33 1.04 -0.53
C SER A 27 -5.76 0.50 -1.84
N ILE A 28 -5.89 -0.80 -2.08
CA ILE A 28 -5.47 -1.41 -3.33
C ILE A 28 -6.43 -1.00 -4.45
N ILE A 29 -5.95 -0.23 -5.42
CA ILE A 29 -6.73 0.14 -6.62
C ILE A 29 -6.43 -0.77 -7.81
N ASN A 30 -5.26 -1.41 -7.84
CA ASN A 30 -4.91 -2.38 -8.86
C ASN A 30 -3.97 -3.48 -8.36
N ILE A 31 -4.06 -4.66 -8.96
CA ILE A 31 -3.19 -5.81 -8.68
C ILE A 31 -2.57 -6.23 -10.01
N LEU A 32 -1.25 -6.30 -10.04
CA LEU A 32 -0.44 -6.78 -11.16
C LEU A 32 0.15 -8.15 -10.80
N THR A 33 1.17 -8.62 -11.52
CA THR A 33 1.75 -9.96 -11.30
C THR A 33 2.39 -10.12 -9.92
N ASN A 34 3.25 -9.19 -9.51
CA ASN A 34 4.01 -9.25 -8.25
C ASN A 34 3.96 -7.94 -7.45
N THR A 35 3.15 -7.00 -7.92
CA THR A 35 3.01 -5.67 -7.37
C THR A 35 1.54 -5.31 -7.27
N ILE A 36 1.25 -4.37 -6.38
CA ILE A 36 -0.04 -3.75 -6.19
C ILE A 36 0.11 -2.25 -6.36
N VAL A 37 -0.93 -1.61 -6.87
CA VAL A 37 -1.04 -0.16 -6.90
C VAL A 37 -1.95 0.24 -5.74
N VAL A 38 -1.41 1.03 -4.83
CA VAL A 38 -2.06 1.47 -3.61
C VAL A 38 -2.31 2.97 -3.70
N ASP A 39 -3.54 3.38 -3.42
CA ASP A 39 -3.90 4.79 -3.28
C ASP A 39 -3.86 5.22 -1.81
N ILE A 40 -3.05 6.23 -1.51
CA ILE A 40 -2.83 6.81 -0.17
C ILE A 40 -3.47 8.21 -0.04
N GLY A 41 -4.25 8.66 -1.02
CA GLY A 41 -4.72 10.05 -1.13
C GLY A 41 -5.66 10.50 0.00
N ASN A 42 -6.15 9.56 0.81
CA ASN A 42 -7.01 9.87 1.96
C ASN A 42 -6.24 10.22 3.25
N ASN A 43 -4.90 10.23 3.24
CA ASN A 43 -4.09 10.64 4.40
C ASN A 43 -3.58 12.08 4.22
N GLU A 44 -4.06 13.02 5.04
CA GLU A 44 -3.63 14.44 4.99
C GLU A 44 -2.14 14.62 5.37
N ASP A 45 -1.62 13.75 6.25
CA ASP A 45 -0.23 13.76 6.72
C ASP A 45 0.80 13.46 5.62
N VAL A 46 0.37 12.85 4.51
CA VAL A 46 1.25 12.43 3.40
C VAL A 46 0.95 13.19 2.11
N SER A 47 0.33 14.36 2.21
CA SER A 47 -0.05 15.22 1.07
C SER A 47 1.11 15.62 0.14
N HIS A 48 2.36 15.58 0.64
CA HIS A 48 3.56 15.84 -0.16
C HIS A 48 4.06 14.60 -0.93
N ILE A 49 3.48 13.43 -0.69
CA ILE A 49 3.82 12.16 -1.35
C ILE A 49 2.84 11.94 -2.50
N GLU A 50 3.34 11.41 -3.62
CA GLU A 50 2.49 11.01 -4.74
C GLU A 50 1.41 10.02 -4.27
N PRO A 51 0.11 10.26 -4.55
CA PRO A 51 -0.97 9.48 -3.95
C PRO A 51 -1.01 8.03 -4.42
N ARG A 52 -0.39 7.69 -5.56
CA ARG A 52 -0.36 6.33 -6.10
C ARG A 52 1.01 5.70 -5.90
N GLN A 53 1.05 4.64 -5.11
CA GLN A 53 2.28 3.91 -4.80
C GLN A 53 2.24 2.53 -5.43
N VAL A 54 3.34 2.13 -6.08
CA VAL A 54 3.52 0.76 -6.58
C VAL A 54 4.36 -0.01 -5.57
N VAL A 55 3.80 -1.07 -5.01
CA VAL A 55 4.39 -1.83 -3.90
C VAL A 55 4.49 -3.28 -4.29
N ARG A 56 5.60 -3.96 -3.94
CA ARG A 56 5.69 -5.42 -4.10
C ARG A 56 4.76 -6.10 -3.10
N ILE A 57 4.07 -7.14 -3.53
CA ILE A 57 3.15 -7.93 -2.69
C ILE A 57 3.81 -8.38 -1.39
N ASN A 58 5.07 -8.80 -1.45
CA ASN A 58 5.82 -9.27 -0.27
C ASN A 58 6.40 -8.14 0.61
N ASN A 59 6.20 -6.88 0.23
CA ASN A 59 6.69 -5.70 0.95
C ASN A 59 5.53 -4.91 1.60
N CYS A 60 4.34 -5.50 1.68
CA CYS A 60 3.18 -4.90 2.31
C CYS A 60 2.40 -5.95 3.09
N GLU A 61 1.71 -5.51 4.13
CA GLU A 61 0.86 -6.34 4.97
C GLU A 61 -0.58 -5.85 4.90
N LYS A 62 -1.54 -6.76 5.02
CA LYS A 62 -2.96 -6.39 5.04
C LYS A 62 -3.26 -5.59 6.31
N ALA A 63 -3.82 -4.40 6.16
CA ALA A 63 -4.19 -3.53 7.25
C ALA A 63 -5.70 -3.66 7.52
N THR A 64 -6.07 -3.73 8.80
CA THR A 64 -7.46 -3.62 9.23
C THR A 64 -7.66 -2.21 9.77
N MET A 65 -8.52 -1.41 9.14
CA MET A 65 -8.95 -0.16 9.75
C MET A 65 -9.92 -0.51 10.89
N VAL A 66 -9.55 -0.17 12.12
CA VAL A 66 -10.39 -0.27 13.33
C VAL A 66 -11.31 0.92 13.47
#